data_AF-A0A077ZRE8-F1
#
_entry.id   AF-A0A077ZRE8-F1
#
_cell.length_a   1.000
_cell.length_b   1.000
_cell.length_c   1.000
_cell.angle_alpha   90.00
_cell.angle_beta   90.00
_cell.angle_gamma   90.00
#
_symmetry.space_group_name_H-M   'P 1'
#
loop_
_entity.id
_entity.type
_entity.pdbx_description
1 polymer ?
#
loop_
_entity_poly.entity_id
_entity_poly.type
_entity_poly.pdbx_seq_one_letter_code
_entity_poly.pdbx_strand_id
1 'polypeptide(L)'
;MVSSGCEGLMGDAFLNSMDKLRDQKYQLALINERHHRISLELVDFHHYFGASISRKQNRKDMIKVFSPLMLDLPNMTMYTKGNTLESLQSLLGFQKQDKSNIKISGINLQLVVKFKTNYKLNLISKEGNKLISNDQAIDEEIHFVKFEGQYPEFELNAQNLRKSLEDFNFQDWSIVDFDDFLKGNPHI
;
A
#
# COMPACT_ATOMS: atom_id res chain seq x y z
N MET A 1 -8.80 -7.14 13.34
CA MET A 1 -9.11 -5.71 13.15
C MET A 1 -7.86 -5.05 12.62
N VAL A 2 -7.85 -4.63 11.36
CA VAL A 2 -6.76 -3.82 10.79
C VAL A 2 -7.01 -2.39 11.28
N SER A 3 -6.04 -1.78 11.97
CA SER A 3 -6.15 -0.38 12.39
C SER A 3 -6.28 0.50 11.15
N SER A 4 -7.37 1.26 11.09
CA SER A 4 -7.79 2.05 9.93
C SER A 4 -6.70 3.02 9.46
N GLY A 5 -6.05 2.71 8.33
CA GLY A 5 -5.22 3.65 7.57
C GLY A 5 -3.82 3.14 7.17
N CYS A 6 -3.28 2.09 7.78
CA CYS A 6 -1.94 1.56 7.47
C CYS A 6 -1.93 0.02 7.42
N GLU A 7 -1.12 -0.54 6.53
CA GLU A 7 -0.82 -1.97 6.51
C GLU A 7 -0.03 -2.37 7.76
N GLY A 8 -0.21 -3.62 8.21
CA GLY A 8 0.29 -4.08 9.50
C GLY A 8 1.79 -3.90 9.72
N LEU A 9 2.66 -4.17 8.72
CA LEU A 9 4.10 -3.99 8.89
C LEU A 9 4.48 -2.51 9.01
N MET A 10 3.82 -1.64 8.25
CA MET A 10 4.05 -0.20 8.31
C MET A 10 3.59 0.37 9.66
N GLY A 11 2.41 -0.05 10.12
CA GLY A 11 1.89 0.31 11.44
C GLY A 11 2.81 -0.16 12.57
N ASP A 12 3.22 -1.43 12.55
CA ASP A 12 4.15 -2.01 13.52
C ASP A 12 5.48 -1.23 13.53
N ALA A 13 6.05 -0.91 12.36
CA ALA A 13 7.30 -0.17 12.25
C ALA A 13 7.21 1.26 12.81
N PHE A 14 6.12 1.97 12.50
CA PHE A 14 5.88 3.31 13.00
C PHE A 14 5.74 3.31 14.52
N LEU A 15 4.87 2.46 15.08
CA LEU A 15 4.62 2.38 16.52
C LEU A 15 5.90 2.02 17.29
N ASN A 16 6.66 1.02 16.82
CA ASN A 16 7.93 0.64 17.45
C ASN A 16 8.95 1.78 17.47
N SER A 17 8.97 2.62 16.43
CA SER A 17 9.87 3.79 16.37
C SER A 17 9.42 4.90 17.32
N MET A 18 8.12 5.13 17.41
CA MET A 18 7.52 6.12 18.30
C MET A 18 7.69 5.75 19.78
N ASP A 19 7.55 4.47 20.12
CA ASP A 19 7.78 3.97 21.47
C ASP A 19 9.23 4.17 21.90
N LYS A 20 10.21 3.91 21.02
CA LYS A 20 11.64 4.17 21.31
C LYS A 20 11.91 5.64 21.60
N LEU A 21 11.31 6.55 20.83
CA LEU A 21 11.45 8.00 21.06
C LEU A 21 10.88 8.40 22.43
N ARG A 22 9.72 7.84 22.80
CA ARG A 22 9.09 8.06 24.11
C ARG A 22 9.96 7.53 25.25
N ASP A 23 10.55 6.34 25.11
CA ASP A 23 11.42 5.73 26.13
C ASP A 23 12.70 6.57 26.35
N GLN A 24 13.21 7.18 25.28
CA GLN A 24 14.30 8.14 25.33
C GLN A 24 13.86 9.53 25.86
N LYS A 25 12.58 9.69 26.21
CA LYS A 25 11.89 10.91 26.64
C LYS A 25 12.04 12.10 25.67
N TYR A 26 12.03 11.82 24.37
CA TYR A 26 11.76 12.87 23.39
C TYR A 26 10.29 13.24 23.41
N GLN A 27 10.01 14.52 23.20
CA GLN A 27 8.68 15.04 22.93
C GLN A 27 8.53 15.32 21.43
N LEU A 28 7.32 15.17 20.93
CA LEU A 28 6.97 15.45 19.55
C LEU A 28 6.10 16.70 19.49
N ALA A 29 6.45 17.61 18.60
CA ALA A 29 5.68 18.83 18.37
C ALA A 29 5.46 19.03 16.87
N LEU A 30 4.22 19.29 16.49
CA LEU A 30 3.90 19.64 15.11
C LEU A 30 4.22 21.11 14.88
N ILE A 31 4.79 21.42 13.72
CA ILE A 31 5.12 22.78 13.30
C ILE A 31 4.19 23.18 12.15
N ASN A 32 3.80 24.46 12.12
CA ASN A 32 2.95 25.07 11.11
C ASN A 32 1.51 24.56 11.03
N GLU A 33 0.95 24.02 12.12
CA GLU A 33 -0.45 23.53 12.15
C GLU A 33 -1.46 24.51 11.54
N ARG A 34 -1.31 25.82 11.79
CA ARG A 34 -2.25 26.86 11.33
C ARG A 34 -1.96 27.44 9.95
N HIS A 35 -0.73 27.28 9.45
CA HIS A 35 -0.27 27.86 8.18
C HIS A 35 0.38 26.79 7.30
N HIS A 36 -0.13 25.57 7.39
CA HIS A 36 0.34 24.47 6.58
C HIS A 36 -0.12 24.64 5.15
N ARG A 37 0.72 24.18 4.23
CA ARG A 37 0.45 24.06 2.81
C ARG A 37 0.77 22.62 2.47
N ILE A 38 -0.18 21.93 1.85
CA ILE A 38 -0.01 20.56 1.38
C ILE A 38 -0.40 20.56 -0.10
N SER A 39 0.46 19.99 -0.93
CA SER A 39 0.15 19.68 -2.33
C SER A 39 0.42 18.20 -2.58
N LEU A 40 -0.44 17.60 -3.40
CA LEU A 40 -0.46 16.17 -3.69
C LEU A 40 -0.31 15.98 -5.20
N GLU A 41 0.57 15.07 -5.58
CA GLU A 41 0.83 14.70 -6.97
C GLU A 41 0.86 13.17 -7.07
N LEU A 42 0.02 12.60 -7.94
CA LEU A 42 0.14 11.18 -8.30
C LEU A 42 1.35 11.03 -9.22
N VAL A 43 2.34 10.28 -8.77
CA VAL A 43 3.61 10.09 -9.49
C VAL A 43 3.57 8.83 -10.36
N ASP A 44 3.06 7.74 -9.78
CA ASP A 44 3.03 6.44 -10.44
C ASP A 44 1.91 5.57 -9.88
N PHE A 45 1.55 4.52 -10.61
CA PHE A 45 0.60 3.51 -10.18
C PHE A 45 1.02 2.12 -10.65
N HIS A 46 0.68 1.09 -9.89
CA HIS A 46 0.99 -0.30 -10.22
C HIS A 46 -0.16 -1.23 -9.85
N HIS A 47 -0.51 -2.15 -10.75
CA HIS A 47 -1.53 -3.15 -10.51
C HIS A 47 -0.91 -4.47 -10.06
N TYR A 48 -1.43 -5.01 -8.96
CA TYR A 48 -1.06 -6.32 -8.46
C TYR A 48 -2.23 -7.28 -8.60
N PHE A 49 -1.97 -8.49 -9.08
CA PHE A 49 -2.95 -9.55 -9.23
C PHE A 49 -2.52 -10.79 -8.46
N GLY A 50 -3.44 -11.45 -7.76
CA GLY A 50 -3.17 -12.68 -7.00
C GLY A 50 -2.42 -12.46 -5.68
N ALA A 51 -2.28 -11.21 -5.22
CA ALA A 51 -1.69 -10.89 -3.92
C ALA A 51 -2.71 -10.19 -3.02
N SER A 52 -2.59 -10.40 -1.71
CA SER A 52 -3.31 -9.61 -0.70
C SER A 52 -2.51 -8.36 -0.34
N ILE A 53 -3.20 -7.31 0.15
CA ILE A 53 -2.55 -6.17 0.83
C ILE A 53 -1.74 -6.67 2.05
N SER A 54 -2.18 -7.73 2.73
CA SER A 54 -1.45 -8.29 3.88
C SER A 54 -0.22 -9.07 3.44
N ARG A 55 0.96 -8.49 3.64
CA ARG A 55 2.25 -9.16 3.33
C ARG A 55 2.46 -10.40 4.19
N LYS A 56 1.99 -10.38 5.44
CA LYS A 56 2.01 -11.55 6.34
C LYS A 56 1.18 -12.70 5.75
N GLN A 57 0.02 -12.41 5.16
CA GLN A 57 -0.83 -13.42 4.52
C GLN A 57 -0.18 -13.97 3.23
N ASN A 58 0.39 -13.10 2.39
CA ASN A 58 1.07 -13.51 1.17
C ASN A 58 2.22 -14.50 1.43
N ARG A 59 3.05 -14.22 2.45
CA ARG A 59 4.13 -15.12 2.87
C ARG A 59 3.60 -16.46 3.39
N LYS A 60 2.52 -16.43 4.18
CA LYS A 60 1.85 -17.64 4.67
C LYS A 60 1.31 -18.49 3.51
N ASP A 61 0.79 -17.83 2.49
CA ASP A 61 0.26 -18.47 1.28
C ASP A 61 1.35 -18.86 0.28
N MET A 62 2.61 -18.52 0.55
CA MET A 62 3.78 -18.81 -0.29
C MET A 62 3.56 -18.40 -1.75
N ILE A 63 2.99 -17.21 -1.97
CA ILE A 63 2.78 -16.68 -3.32
C ILE A 63 4.12 -16.47 -4.02
N LYS A 64 4.14 -16.60 -5.34
CA LYS A 64 5.33 -16.36 -6.18
C LYS A 64 4.99 -15.42 -7.31
N VAL A 65 5.95 -14.59 -7.71
CA VAL A 65 5.82 -13.75 -8.92
C VAL A 65 5.61 -14.67 -10.11
N PHE A 66 4.53 -14.41 -10.84
CA PHE A 66 4.25 -15.03 -12.11
C PHE A 66 4.89 -14.18 -13.22
N SER A 67 5.91 -14.72 -13.88
CA SER A 67 6.53 -14.11 -15.05
C SER A 67 6.27 -15.01 -16.27
N PRO A 68 5.15 -14.82 -16.98
CA PRO A 68 4.99 -15.42 -18.29
C PRO A 68 5.95 -14.72 -19.24
N LEU A 69 6.77 -15.50 -19.95
CA LEU A 69 7.70 -15.03 -20.99
C LEU A 69 7.03 -14.20 -22.13
N MET A 70 5.70 -14.03 -22.09
CA MET A 70 4.85 -13.52 -23.16
C MET A 70 3.94 -12.33 -22.73
N LEU A 71 3.92 -11.92 -21.46
CA LEU A 71 3.11 -10.77 -21.01
C LEU A 71 4.00 -9.81 -20.22
N ASP A 72 4.80 -9.03 -20.92
CA ASP A 72 5.46 -7.84 -20.35
C ASP A 72 4.47 -6.67 -20.42
N LEU A 73 3.60 -6.58 -19.42
CA LEU A 73 2.63 -5.50 -19.31
C LEU A 73 3.16 -4.45 -18.35
N PRO A 74 3.26 -3.18 -18.78
CA PRO A 74 3.78 -2.12 -17.93
C PRO A 74 2.91 -1.93 -16.69
N ASN A 75 3.55 -1.62 -15.56
CA ASN A 75 2.90 -1.31 -14.29
C ASN A 75 1.95 -2.42 -13.79
N MET A 76 2.32 -3.67 -14.06
CA MET A 76 1.55 -4.84 -13.65
C MET A 76 2.45 -5.95 -13.12
N THR A 77 2.08 -6.54 -11.99
CA THR A 77 2.72 -7.77 -11.48
C THR A 77 1.65 -8.77 -11.08
N MET A 78 1.83 -10.01 -11.53
CA MET A 78 0.94 -11.11 -11.19
C MET A 78 1.63 -12.05 -10.21
N TYR A 79 0.84 -12.64 -9.32
CA TYR A 79 1.26 -13.62 -8.35
C TYR A 79 0.40 -14.89 -8.44
N THR A 80 1.01 -16.02 -8.12
CA THR A 80 0.40 -17.35 -8.16
C THR A 80 0.65 -18.11 -6.86
N LYS A 81 -0.30 -18.99 -6.48
CA LYS A 81 -0.12 -20.01 -5.44
C LYS A 81 0.11 -21.36 -6.12
N GLY A 82 1.19 -22.06 -5.81
CA GLY A 82 1.42 -23.43 -6.30
C GLY A 82 1.94 -23.51 -7.74
N ASN A 83 1.44 -24.48 -8.52
CA ASN A 83 1.97 -24.82 -9.85
C ASN A 83 1.47 -23.81 -10.90
N THR A 84 2.40 -23.29 -11.71
CA THR A 84 2.20 -22.11 -12.55
C THR A 84 1.04 -22.27 -13.56
N LEU A 85 0.82 -23.49 -14.06
CA LEU A 85 -0.19 -23.80 -15.08
C LEU A 85 -1.62 -23.78 -14.53
N GLU A 86 -1.83 -24.30 -13.31
CA GLU A 86 -3.14 -24.33 -12.65
C GLU A 86 -3.59 -22.92 -12.26
N SER A 87 -2.63 -22.09 -11.80
CA SER A 87 -2.89 -20.69 -11.49
C SER A 87 -3.18 -19.83 -12.71
N LEU A 88 -2.54 -20.11 -13.85
CA LEU A 88 -2.86 -19.47 -15.13
C LEU A 88 -4.28 -19.81 -15.58
N GLN A 89 -4.68 -21.08 -15.42
CA GLN A 89 -6.03 -21.52 -15.72
C GLN A 89 -7.07 -20.91 -14.77
N SER A 90 -6.75 -20.70 -13.49
CA SER A 90 -7.64 -20.00 -12.56
C SER A 90 -7.72 -18.50 -12.82
N LEU A 91 -6.59 -17.84 -13.14
CA LEU A 91 -6.51 -16.41 -13.44
C LEU A 91 -7.21 -16.04 -14.76
N LEU A 92 -7.07 -16.88 -15.79
CA LEU A 92 -7.70 -16.66 -17.10
C LEU A 92 -9.09 -17.32 -17.21
N GLY A 93 -9.60 -17.92 -16.13
CA GLY A 93 -10.91 -18.56 -16.09
C GLY A 93 -11.06 -19.80 -16.99
N PHE A 94 -9.96 -20.47 -17.34
CA PHE A 94 -9.92 -21.65 -18.21
C PHE A 94 -10.10 -22.99 -17.49
N GLN A 95 -10.34 -23.01 -16.17
CA GLN A 95 -10.59 -24.27 -15.47
C GLN A 95 -11.94 -24.87 -15.93
N LYS A 96 -11.87 -26.00 -16.64
CA LYS A 96 -13.04 -26.72 -17.16
C LYS A 96 -13.72 -27.52 -16.04
N GLN A 97 -15.03 -27.29 -15.95
CA GLN A 97 -16.09 -28.20 -15.49
C GLN A 97 -16.14 -28.51 -13.98
N ASP A 98 -16.67 -27.56 -13.21
CA ASP A 98 -18.03 -27.74 -12.70
C ASP A 98 -18.74 -26.39 -12.61
N LYS A 99 -20.08 -26.40 -12.74
CA LYS A 99 -20.90 -25.20 -12.94
C LYS A 99 -20.81 -24.21 -11.77
N SER A 100 -20.85 -22.93 -12.17
CA SER A 100 -21.09 -21.69 -11.41
C SER A 100 -20.00 -21.18 -10.48
N ASN A 101 -19.37 -20.07 -10.92
CA ASN A 101 -18.72 -19.01 -10.14
C ASN A 101 -17.20 -19.14 -9.95
N ILE A 102 -16.44 -18.76 -10.99
CA ILE A 102 -15.00 -18.50 -10.86
C ILE A 102 -14.85 -17.22 -10.03
N LYS A 103 -14.25 -17.31 -8.84
CA LYS A 103 -13.99 -16.17 -7.96
C LYS A 103 -12.66 -15.52 -8.34
N ILE A 104 -12.69 -14.23 -8.67
CA ILE A 104 -11.50 -13.40 -8.82
C ILE A 104 -11.26 -12.67 -7.51
N SER A 105 -10.06 -12.82 -6.96
CA SER A 105 -9.61 -12.11 -5.76
C SER A 105 -8.15 -11.67 -5.90
N GLY A 106 -7.72 -10.75 -5.03
CA GLY A 106 -6.34 -10.29 -4.95
C GLY A 106 -5.95 -9.34 -6.08
N ILE A 107 -6.88 -8.50 -6.55
CA ILE A 107 -6.55 -7.36 -7.41
C ILE A 107 -6.32 -6.16 -6.49
N ASN A 108 -5.12 -5.59 -6.52
CA ASN A 108 -4.80 -4.39 -5.78
C ASN A 108 -4.25 -3.30 -6.72
N LEU A 109 -4.52 -2.05 -6.38
CA LEU A 109 -3.93 -0.88 -7.04
C LEU A 109 -3.04 -0.17 -6.04
N GLN A 110 -1.75 -0.11 -6.34
CA GLN A 110 -0.81 0.72 -5.62
C GLN A 110 -0.67 2.08 -6.30
N LEU A 111 -0.71 3.15 -5.51
CA LEU A 111 -0.45 4.51 -5.94
C LEU A 111 0.79 5.04 -5.23
N VAL A 112 1.70 5.67 -5.97
CA VAL A 112 2.81 6.44 -5.42
C VAL A 112 2.42 7.91 -5.46
N VAL A 113 2.19 8.50 -4.29
CA VAL A 113 1.76 9.89 -4.15
C VAL A 113 2.86 10.70 -3.51
N LYS A 114 3.21 11.80 -4.15
CA LYS A 114 4.18 12.77 -3.64
C LYS A 114 3.44 13.87 -2.87
N PHE A 115 3.84 14.05 -1.62
CA PHE A 115 3.36 15.07 -0.71
C PHE A 115 4.43 16.15 -0.63
N LYS A 116 4.08 17.37 -1.02
CA LYS A 116 4.93 18.53 -0.76
C LYS A 116 4.27 19.39 0.29
N THR A 117 4.94 19.56 1.43
CA THR A 117 4.36 20.16 2.63
C THR A 117 5.37 20.97 3.44
N ASN A 118 4.94 22.04 4.10
CA ASN A 118 5.71 22.69 5.17
C ASN A 118 5.23 22.26 6.57
N TYR A 119 4.37 21.26 6.65
CA TYR A 119 3.91 20.66 7.89
C TYR A 119 4.93 19.64 8.38
N LYS A 120 5.53 19.88 9.54
CA LYS A 120 6.68 19.11 10.02
C LYS A 120 6.46 18.57 11.41
N LEU A 121 7.10 17.44 11.70
CA LEU A 121 7.18 16.86 13.04
C LEU A 121 8.56 17.16 13.64
N ASN A 122 8.60 17.94 14.72
CA ASN A 122 9.82 18.26 15.42
C ASN A 122 10.03 17.33 16.62
N LEU A 123 11.28 16.93 16.82
CA LEU A 123 11.73 16.20 17.99
C LEU A 123 12.34 17.18 19.00
N ILE A 124 11.86 17.15 20.23
CA ILE A 124 12.32 17.99 21.34
C ILE A 124 12.96 17.09 22.39
N SER A 125 14.24 17.31 22.69
CA SER A 125 14.97 16.57 23.71
C SER A 125 14.51 16.93 25.13
N LYS A 126 14.98 16.18 26.14
CA LYS A 126 14.69 16.46 27.56
C LYS A 126 15.18 17.83 28.00
N GLU A 127 16.26 18.29 27.40
CA GLU A 127 16.89 19.59 27.63
C GLU A 127 16.17 20.73 26.89
N GLY A 128 15.13 20.41 26.10
CA GLY A 128 14.36 21.38 25.32
C GLY A 128 14.97 21.69 23.95
N ASN A 129 16.03 20.99 23.54
CA ASN A 129 16.66 21.21 22.24
C ASN A 129 15.76 20.65 21.13
N LYS A 130 15.56 21.46 20.08
CA LYS A 130 14.76 21.09 18.91
C LYS A 130 15.64 20.56 17.80
N LEU A 131 15.18 19.53 17.10
CA LEU A 131 15.85 19.03 15.90
C LEU A 131 15.74 20.03 14.74
N ILE A 132 14.54 20.59 14.54
CA ILE A 132 14.25 21.57 13.50
C ILE A 132 14.27 22.96 14.14
N SER A 133 15.13 23.83 13.63
CA SER A 133 15.24 25.22 14.07
C SER A 133 14.09 26.07 13.51
N ASN A 134 13.84 27.24 14.12
CA ASN A 134 12.69 28.08 13.75
C ASN A 134 12.81 28.68 12.34
N ASP A 135 14.03 28.92 11.85
CA ASP A 135 14.30 29.39 10.49
C ASP A 135 14.00 28.32 9.44
N GLN A 136 14.21 27.04 9.76
CA GLN A 136 13.89 25.88 8.91
C GLN A 136 12.42 25.44 9.00
N ALA A 137 11.66 26.03 9.92
CA ALA A 137 10.26 25.68 10.13
C ALA A 137 9.42 25.92 8.88
N ILE A 138 9.70 26.98 8.11
CA ILE A 138 8.90 27.39 6.96
C ILE A 138 9.22 26.62 5.67
N ASP A 139 10.35 25.92 5.64
CA ASP A 139 10.83 25.20 4.47
C ASP A 139 9.86 24.08 4.07
N GLU A 140 9.77 23.81 2.78
CA GLU A 140 8.95 22.71 2.26
C GLU A 140 9.77 21.41 2.21
N GLU A 141 9.14 20.33 2.63
CA GLU A 141 9.62 18.96 2.56
C GLU A 141 8.81 18.20 1.52
N ILE A 142 9.47 17.23 0.88
CA ILE A 142 8.86 16.35 -0.11
C ILE A 142 8.93 14.94 0.44
N HIS A 143 7.76 14.31 0.55
CA HIS A 143 7.61 12.92 0.98
C HIS A 143 6.93 12.10 -0.11
N PHE A 144 7.22 10.81 -0.14
CA PHE A 144 6.58 9.86 -1.03
C PHE A 144 5.84 8.82 -0.20
N VAL A 145 4.54 8.68 -0.44
CA VAL A 145 3.69 7.72 0.27
C VAL A 145 3.11 6.75 -0.72
N LYS A 146 3.23 5.45 -0.42
CA LYS A 146 2.59 4.39 -1.18
C LYS A 146 1.27 4.03 -0.53
N PHE A 147 0.19 4.15 -1.29
CA PHE A 147 -1.13 3.67 -0.90
C PHE A 147 -1.46 2.43 -1.69
N GLU A 148 -2.21 1.51 -1.08
CA GLU A 148 -2.73 0.35 -1.79
C GLU A 148 -4.22 0.18 -1.47
N GLY A 149 -5.04 0.11 -2.51
CA GLY A 149 -6.45 -0.22 -2.44
C GLY A 149 -6.70 -1.62 -2.96
N GLN A 150 -7.67 -2.32 -2.38
CA GLN A 150 -8.05 -3.67 -2.77
C GLN A 150 -9.36 -3.63 -3.56
N TYR A 151 -9.41 -4.35 -4.67
CA TYR A 151 -10.67 -4.59 -5.35
C TYR A 151 -11.42 -5.74 -4.65
N PRO A 152 -12.72 -5.58 -4.37
CA PRO A 152 -13.52 -6.64 -3.76
C PRO A 152 -13.47 -7.93 -4.58
N GLU A 153 -13.51 -9.07 -3.88
CA GLU A 153 -13.68 -10.36 -4.53
C GLU A 153 -15.02 -10.41 -5.28
N PHE A 154 -15.01 -10.88 -6.52
CA PHE A 154 -16.22 -11.03 -7.33
C PHE A 154 -16.21 -12.34 -8.11
N GLU A 155 -17.41 -12.84 -8.37
CA GLU A 155 -17.60 -14.03 -9.20
C GLU A 155 -17.75 -13.61 -10.67
N LEU A 156 -16.97 -14.21 -11.56
CA LEU A 156 -17.10 -14.09 -13.01
C LEU A 156 -18.42 -14.73 -13.47
N ASN A 157 -19.48 -13.96 -13.40
CA ASN A 157 -20.71 -14.20 -14.14
C ASN A 157 -21.10 -12.90 -14.85
N ALA A 158 -21.90 -13.00 -15.92
CA ALA A 158 -22.21 -11.85 -16.77
C ALA A 158 -22.88 -10.68 -16.02
N GLN A 159 -23.64 -10.97 -14.96
CA GLN A 159 -24.30 -9.96 -14.12
C GLN A 159 -23.28 -9.20 -13.27
N ASN A 160 -22.37 -9.92 -12.61
CA ASN A 160 -21.32 -9.34 -11.77
C ASN A 160 -20.26 -8.62 -12.60
N LEU A 161 -19.91 -9.11 -13.79
CA LEU A 161 -18.99 -8.40 -14.70
C LEU A 161 -19.53 -7.02 -15.09
N ARG A 162 -20.81 -6.95 -15.44
CA ARG A 162 -21.44 -5.67 -15.76
C ARG A 162 -21.46 -4.73 -14.55
N LYS A 163 -21.81 -5.25 -13.38
CA LYS A 163 -21.79 -4.49 -12.12
C LYS A 163 -20.39 -4.00 -11.75
N SER A 164 -19.36 -4.84 -11.93
CA SER A 164 -17.96 -4.50 -11.67
C SER A 164 -17.42 -3.43 -12.63
N LEU A 165 -17.92 -3.37 -13.87
CA LEU A 165 -17.60 -2.31 -14.82
C LEU A 165 -18.33 -0.99 -14.54
N GLU A 166 -19.54 -1.06 -14.00
CA GLU A 166 -20.34 0.11 -13.61
C GLU A 166 -19.83 0.72 -12.28
N ASP A 167 -19.38 -0.11 -11.33
CA ASP A 167 -18.90 0.29 -10.00
C ASP A 167 -17.43 -0.11 -9.75
N PHE A 168 -16.53 0.19 -10.70
CA PHE A 168 -15.11 -0.13 -10.53
C PHE A 168 -14.46 0.78 -9.47
N ASN A 169 -14.47 0.34 -8.21
CA ASN A 169 -13.93 1.11 -7.10
C ASN A 169 -13.07 0.26 -6.18
N PHE A 170 -11.82 0.67 -5.99
CA PHE A 170 -10.92 0.10 -4.99
C PHE A 170 -11.32 0.57 -3.59
N GLN A 171 -11.35 -0.37 -2.66
CA GLN A 171 -11.75 -0.14 -1.27
C GLN A 171 -10.55 -0.35 -0.33
N ASP A 172 -10.75 -0.01 0.93
CA ASP A 172 -9.80 -0.31 2.02
C ASP A 172 -8.37 0.23 1.80
N TRP A 173 -8.28 1.43 1.21
CA TRP A 173 -7.02 2.12 0.97
C TRP A 173 -6.17 2.21 2.24
N SER A 174 -4.95 1.70 2.16
CA SER A 174 -4.01 1.63 3.26
C SER A 174 -2.65 2.18 2.85
N ILE A 175 -1.98 2.92 3.75
CA ILE A 175 -0.58 3.26 3.57
C ILE A 175 0.25 1.98 3.70
N VAL A 176 1.02 1.66 2.67
CA VAL A 176 1.90 0.48 2.65
C VAL A 176 3.37 0.84 2.75
N ASP A 177 3.75 2.09 2.48
CA ASP A 177 5.12 2.58 2.66
C ASP A 177 5.16 4.12 2.74
N PHE A 178 6.18 4.66 3.41
CA PHE A 178 6.42 6.10 3.57
C PHE A 178 7.92 6.37 3.44
N ASP A 179 8.31 7.25 2.52
CA ASP A 179 9.70 7.62 2.20
C ASP A 179 10.64 6.42 2.00
N ASP A 180 10.14 5.37 1.34
CA ASP A 180 10.87 4.12 1.06
C ASP A 180 11.40 3.40 2.31
N PHE A 181 10.79 3.65 3.48
CA PHE A 181 11.22 3.05 4.75
C PHE A 181 11.21 1.51 4.71
N LEU A 182 10.19 0.92 4.08
CA LEU A 182 10.08 -0.53 3.87
C LEU A 182 10.64 -0.99 2.51
N LYS A 183 11.45 -0.16 1.84
CA LYS A 183 12.04 -0.43 0.52
C LYS A 183 10.99 -0.83 -0.52
N GLY A 184 9.86 -0.13 -0.50
CA GLY A 184 8.71 -0.36 -1.36
C GLY A 184 7.70 -1.39 -0.88
N ASN A 185 7.95 -2.04 0.27
CA ASN A 185 7.09 -3.06 0.88
C ASN A 185 6.61 -4.16 -0.10
N PRO A 186 7.53 -4.95 -0.69
CA PRO A 186 7.20 -5.97 -1.67
C PRO A 186 6.19 -6.98 -1.13
N HIS A 187 5.38 -7.57 -2.02
CA HIS A 187 4.34 -8.51 -1.63
C HIS A 187 4.85 -9.86 -1.11
N ILE A 188 6.13 -10.18 -1.34
CA ILE A 188 6.82 -11.42 -0.91
C ILE A 188 7.92 -11.04 0.07
#